data_AF-A0A940XYN7-F1
#
_entry.id   AF-A0A940XYN7-F1
#
_cell.length_a   1.000
_cell.length_b   1.000
_cell.length_c   1.000
_cell.angle_alpha   90.00
_cell.angle_beta   90.00
_cell.angle_gamma   90.00
#
_symmetry.space_group_name_H-M   'P 1'
#
loop_
_entity.id
_entity.type
_entity.pdbx_description
1 polymer ?
#
loop_
_entity_poly.entity_id
_entity_poly.type
_entity_poly.pdbx_seq_one_letter_code
_entity_poly.pdbx_strand_id
1 'polypeptide(L)' 'MQSKQAKQISHIGQIKTVPHTLTGGDPSGLALALAVAHELHAPAPRAPEMATARAPRTAARRSGAAARTRRTVRG' A
#
# COMPACT_ATOMS: atom_id res chain seq x y z
N MET A 1 25.22 -19.16 37.76
CA MET A 1 26.02 -18.43 36.74
C MET A 1 25.56 -18.87 35.35
N GLN A 2 24.46 -18.35 34.81
CA GLN A 2 24.04 -18.67 33.44
C GLN A 2 23.36 -17.47 32.78
N SER A 3 23.79 -17.25 31.53
CA SER A 3 23.08 -16.61 30.42
C SER A 3 22.66 -15.14 30.56
N LYS A 4 23.64 -14.25 30.46
CA LYS A 4 23.49 -12.87 29.98
C LYS A 4 23.17 -12.82 28.47
N GLN A 5 22.08 -13.43 28.00
CA GLN A 5 21.74 -13.48 26.56
C GLN A 5 20.32 -13.02 26.21
N ALA A 6 19.64 -12.30 27.09
CA ALA A 6 18.36 -11.65 26.77
C ALA A 6 18.52 -10.14 26.47
N LYS A 7 19.62 -9.72 25.83
CA LYS A 7 19.71 -8.37 25.23
C LYS A 7 19.39 -8.47 23.74
N GLN A 8 18.19 -8.99 23.48
CA GLN A 8 17.66 -9.29 22.17
C GLN A 8 17.46 -7.97 21.40
N ILE A 9 18.38 -7.68 20.47
CA ILE A 9 18.11 -7.04 19.17
C ILE A 9 17.12 -5.86 19.21
N SER A 10 17.42 -4.83 20.01
CA SER A 10 16.69 -3.56 19.99
C SER A 10 17.40 -2.50 19.14
N HIS A 11 17.89 -2.89 17.96
CA HIS A 11 18.53 -1.97 17.00
C HIS A 11 17.88 -2.04 15.62
N ILE A 12 16.58 -2.34 15.53
CA ILE A 12 15.80 -1.86 14.38
C ILE A 12 15.70 -0.35 14.59
N GLY A 13 16.79 0.35 14.27
CA GLY A 13 16.98 1.76 14.51
C GLY A 13 15.86 2.53 13.83
N GLN A 14 15.13 3.28 14.66
CA GLN A 14 14.19 4.34 14.32
C GLN A 14 14.14 4.67 12.82
N ILE A 15 13.21 4.05 12.09
CA ILE A 15 12.92 4.45 10.72
C ILE A 15 12.27 5.83 10.80
N LYS A 16 13.02 6.86 10.41
CA LYS A 16 12.53 8.24 10.37
C LYS A 16 11.70 8.44 9.12
N THR A 17 10.41 8.72 9.30
CA THR A 17 9.55 9.18 8.22
C THR A 17 9.91 10.63 7.91
N VAL A 18 10.47 10.86 6.72
CA VAL A 18 10.75 12.21 6.22
C VAL A 18 9.60 12.63 5.29
N PRO A 19 8.91 13.75 5.53
CA PRO A 19 7.89 14.24 4.62
C PRO A 19 8.58 14.76 3.35
N HIS A 20 8.21 14.20 2.20
CA HIS A 20 8.59 14.74 0.90
C HIS A 20 7.40 15.49 0.33
N THR A 21 7.57 16.79 0.11
CA THR A 21 6.61 17.57 -0.66
C THR A 21 6.80 17.24 -2.12
N LEU A 22 5.85 16.50 -2.69
CA LEU A 22 5.79 16.28 -4.13
C LEU A 22 5.17 17.52 -4.78
N THR A 23 5.96 18.23 -5.57
CA THR A 23 5.48 19.33 -6.42
C THR A 23 4.93 18.77 -7.73
N GLY A 24 3.83 19.33 -8.25
CA GLY A 24 3.26 18.92 -9.54
C GLY A 24 2.26 17.75 -9.50
N GLY A 25 1.51 17.60 -8.39
CA GLY A 25 0.48 16.58 -8.23
C GLY A 25 -0.93 17.05 -8.54
N ASP A 26 -1.12 18.08 -9.38
CA ASP A 26 -2.47 18.53 -9.69
C ASP A 26 -3.18 17.45 -10.55
N PRO A 27 -4.32 16.93 -10.09
CA PRO A 27 -4.95 15.77 -10.72
C PRO A 27 -5.43 16.09 -12.14
N SER A 28 -5.79 17.36 -12.40
CA SER A 28 -6.24 17.84 -13.70
C SER A 28 -5.10 17.85 -14.73
N GLY A 29 -3.92 18.38 -14.38
CA GLY A 29 -2.73 18.39 -15.21
C GLY A 29 -2.17 17.00 -15.45
N LEU A 30 -2.21 16.11 -14.44
CA LEU A 30 -1.88 14.70 -14.61
C LEU A 30 -2.83 14.02 -15.62
N ALA A 31 -4.14 14.23 -15.48
CA ALA A 31 -5.12 13.65 -16.41
C ALA A 31 -4.92 14.14 -17.84
N LEU A 32 -4.66 15.45 -18.01
CA LEU A 32 -4.35 16.05 -19.31
C LEU A 32 -3.06 15.46 -19.92
N ALA A 33 -1.99 15.37 -19.13
CA ALA A 33 -0.72 14.80 -19.57
C ALA A 33 -0.88 13.33 -20.01
N LEU A 34 -1.66 12.54 -19.28
CA LEU A 34 -1.98 11.16 -19.65
C LEU A 34 -2.80 11.09 -20.94
N ALA A 35 -3.77 11.97 -21.13
CA ALA A 35 -4.57 12.03 -22.36
C ALA A 35 -3.67 12.36 -23.57
N VAL A 36 -2.85 13.41 -23.48
CA VAL A 36 -1.90 13.77 -24.54
C VAL A 36 -0.91 12.63 -24.80
N ALA A 37 -0.40 11.98 -23.75
CA ALA A 37 0.49 10.84 -23.92
C ALA A 37 -0.17 9.67 -24.65
N HIS A 38 -1.46 9.41 -24.42
CA HIS A 38 -2.24 8.39 -25.14
C HIS A 38 -2.47 8.73 -26.61
N GLU A 39 -2.74 9.99 -26.93
CA GLU A 39 -2.89 10.44 -28.32
C GLU A 39 -1.56 10.32 -29.09
N LEU A 40 -0.43 10.61 -28.43
CA LEU A 40 0.89 10.52 -29.04
C LEU A 40 1.48 9.10 -29.04
N HIS A 41 1.11 8.27 -28.06
CA HIS A 41 1.63 6.92 -27.89
C HIS A 41 0.48 5.92 -27.72
N ALA A 42 0.22 5.15 -28.76
CA ALA A 42 -0.67 4.00 -28.66
C ALA A 42 -0.09 3.00 -27.63
N PRO A 43 -0.88 2.55 -26.63
CA PRO A 43 -0.42 1.54 -25.69
C PRO A 43 -0.11 0.24 -26.43
N ALA A 44 1.16 -0.15 -26.44
CA ALA A 44 1.55 -1.44 -26.99
C ALA A 44 0.97 -2.58 -26.14
N PRO A 45 0.53 -3.69 -26.75
CA PRO A 45 0.14 -4.87 -26.00
C PRO A 45 1.31 -5.33 -25.14
N ARG A 46 1.04 -5.54 -23.84
CA ARG A 46 2.05 -6.09 -22.94
C ARG A 46 2.32 -7.54 -23.32
N ALA A 47 3.58 -7.92 -23.32
CA ALA A 47 4.00 -9.28 -23.59
C ALA A 47 3.38 -10.25 -22.56
N PRO A 48 3.10 -11.51 -22.94
CA PRO A 48 2.34 -12.46 -22.11
C PRO A 48 3.01 -12.74 -20.75
N GLU A 49 4.34 -12.67 -20.67
CA GLU A 49 5.10 -12.79 -19.42
C GLU A 49 4.85 -11.64 -18.42
N MET A 50 4.34 -10.50 -18.90
CA MET A 50 3.98 -9.34 -18.07
C MET A 50 2.49 -9.30 -17.72
N ALA A 51 1.69 -10.27 -18.20
CA ALA A 51 0.30 -10.38 -17.83
C ALA A 51 0.20 -10.77 -16.35
N THR A 52 0.02 -9.78 -15.47
CA THR A 52 -0.42 -10.06 -14.10
C THR A 52 -1.73 -10.83 -14.20
N ALA A 53 -1.75 -12.05 -13.65
CA ALA A 53 -2.97 -12.84 -13.54
C ALA A 53 -4.05 -11.92 -12.95
N ARG A 54 -5.16 -11.75 -13.68
CA ARG A 54 -6.28 -10.91 -13.27
C ARG A 54 -6.86 -11.50 -11.99
N ALA A 55 -6.32 -11.10 -10.85
CA ALA A 55 -6.87 -11.46 -9.56
C ALA A 55 -8.33 -10.94 -9.55
N PRO A 56 -9.32 -11.79 -9.27
CA PRO A 56 -10.68 -11.32 -9.14
C PRO A 56 -10.69 -10.22 -8.07
N ARG A 57 -11.32 -9.08 -8.38
CA ARG A 57 -11.44 -7.90 -7.50
C ARG A 57 -12.34 -8.15 -6.28
N THR A 58 -12.39 -9.38 -5.79
CA THR A 58 -13.28 -9.86 -4.74
C THR A 58 -12.53 -10.80 -3.82
N ALA A 59 -11.46 -10.32 -3.20
CA ALA A 59 -10.87 -10.97 -2.03
C ALA A 59 -10.74 -9.94 -0.90
N ALA A 60 -11.81 -9.87 -0.12
CA ALA A 60 -11.81 -9.64 1.33
C ALA A 60 -10.83 -8.60 1.90
N ARG A 61 -11.24 -7.33 1.96
CA ARG A 61 -10.84 -6.40 3.04
C ARG A 61 -12.07 -5.72 3.63
N ARG A 62 -13.04 -6.52 4.06
CA ARG A 62 -14.12 -6.08 4.95
C ARG A 62 -14.23 -7.05 6.12
N SER A 63 -13.31 -6.95 7.08
CA SER A 63 -13.59 -7.38 8.46
C SER A 63 -12.54 -6.76 9.37
N GLY A 64 -12.96 -5.74 10.11
CA GLY A 64 -12.14 -5.06 11.12
C GLY A 64 -12.98 -4.16 12.02
N ALA A 65 -14.11 -3.66 11.50
CA ALA A 65 -15.04 -2.85 12.29
C ALA A 65 -16.08 -3.65 13.10
N ALA A 66 -16.31 -4.94 12.79
CA ALA A 66 -17.32 -5.75 13.47
C ALA A 66 -16.83 -6.35 14.81
N ALA A 67 -15.53 -6.31 15.12
CA ALA A 67 -15.01 -6.71 16.43
C ALA A 67 -15.32 -5.67 17.54
N ARG A 68 -15.97 -4.56 17.20
CA ARG A 68 -16.43 -3.53 18.14
C ARG A 68 -17.69 -3.93 18.93
N THR A 69 -18.25 -5.12 18.68
CA THR A 69 -19.45 -5.65 19.35
C THR A 69 -19.16 -6.52 20.59
N ARG A 70 -17.96 -6.43 21.19
CA ARG A 70 -17.65 -7.16 22.43
C ARG A 70 -17.36 -6.22 23.59
N ARG A 71 -18.42 -5.54 24.08
CA ARG A 71 -18.55 -5.11 25.48
C ARG A 71 -19.94 -4.53 25.78
N THR A 72 -20.74 -5.25 26.56
CA THR A 72 -21.17 -4.82 27.91
C THR A 72 -21.68 -6.04 28.67
N VAL A 73 -21.24 -6.13 29.93
CA VAL A 73 -21.65 -7.13 30.92
C VAL A 73 -23.12 -6.92 31.25
N ARG A 74 -23.93 -7.99 31.19
CA ARG A 74 -25.17 -8.12 31.96
C ARG A 74 -25.01 -9.36 32.83
N GLY A 75 -25.09 -9.12 34.12
CA GLY A 75 -24.81 -10.04 35.22
C GLY A 75 -24.49 -9.17 36.42
#